data_AF-A0A6P8DIE3-F1
#
_entry.id   AF-A0A6P8DIE3-F1
#
_cell.length_a   1.000
_cell.length_b   1.000
_cell.length_c   1.000
_cell.angle_alpha   90.00
_cell.angle_beta   90.00
_cell.angle_gamma   90.00
#
_symmetry.space_group_name_H-M   'P 1'
#
loop_
_entity.id
_entity.type
_entity.pdbx_description
1 polymer ?
#
loop_
_entity_poly.entity_id
_entity_poly.type
_entity_poly.pdbx_seq_one_letter_code
_entity_poly.pdbx_strand_id
1 'polypeptide(L)'
;MLASSSEVSSRLEKVLTDPDLPWMKRLMSATWIEMALLSRLAPPAMFVSMVNNFLTLSTTMFAGHLGSLELAAASLGNSGMQFFALGLMLGMGSAMETLCRQAYGAHRYDMLGIYLQRAIIVLAATGIPVTAIYALSKPILLHLGQSSAVATAAAVYVSGLIPQIFGYATNYPIQEFLQVQSIMAPSAFISAATLGIHLLLSWAAVYKLRLGLAGASLVLGLSWWIMAAAQFVYIVASRRCRETWQGFSLQAFTGLWEFVKLSASWAMMLCLKTWYYQVVVLIAGLLPEPELALDSLAVWNGLPRIMGTSLSSSISKTMKSTGNMNLSTFTRTFSTIPFGYLILLSASCKLGDTGTVNGVSYGVQNSCKLGDTGTVNGVSYGLKTVVRLIRLEIGKRQRPNSMRNFIALNPRLP
;
A
#
# COMPACT_ATOMS: atom_id res chain seq x y z
N MET A 1 -24.72 -2.25 -21.71
CA MET A 1 -24.25 -3.58 -22.13
C MET A 1 -22.88 -3.83 -21.51
N LEU A 2 -22.83 -4.64 -20.46
CA LEU A 2 -21.59 -5.03 -19.78
C LEU A 2 -21.05 -6.28 -20.49
N ALA A 3 -19.99 -6.13 -21.29
CA ALA A 3 -19.24 -7.30 -21.75
C ALA A 3 -18.74 -8.04 -20.51
N SER A 4 -19.06 -9.33 -20.38
CA SER A 4 -18.61 -10.14 -19.25
C SER A 4 -17.09 -10.26 -19.25
N SER A 5 -16.47 -10.50 -18.09
CA SER A 5 -15.02 -10.75 -18.01
C SER A 5 -14.58 -11.88 -18.96
N SER A 6 -15.46 -12.87 -19.21
CA SER A 6 -15.26 -13.94 -20.19
C SER A 6 -15.21 -13.45 -21.64
N GLU A 7 -16.05 -12.48 -22.00
CA GLU A 7 -16.06 -11.90 -23.35
C GLU A 7 -14.81 -11.06 -23.62
N VAL A 8 -14.32 -10.34 -22.60
CA VAL A 8 -13.05 -9.61 -22.72
C VAL A 8 -11.86 -10.56 -22.80
N SER A 9 -11.86 -11.65 -22.02
CA SER A 9 -10.82 -12.69 -22.09
C SER A 9 -10.76 -13.33 -23.48
N SER A 10 -11.90 -13.70 -24.04
CA SER A 10 -11.99 -14.29 -25.38
C SER A 10 -11.52 -13.34 -26.48
N ARG A 11 -11.85 -12.04 -26.38
CA ARG A 11 -11.36 -11.02 -27.31
C ARG A 11 -9.86 -10.80 -27.20
N LEU A 12 -9.32 -10.80 -25.98
CA LEU A 12 -7.90 -10.62 -25.72
C LEU A 12 -7.11 -11.82 -26.25
N GLU A 13 -7.56 -13.04 -25.97
CA GLU A 13 -6.98 -14.28 -26.48
C GLU A 13 -6.97 -14.28 -28.01
N LYS A 14 -8.12 -13.95 -28.64
CA LYS A 14 -8.23 -13.87 -30.10
C LYS A 14 -7.23 -12.89 -30.72
N VAL A 15 -7.04 -11.71 -30.14
CA VAL A 15 -6.06 -10.71 -30.60
C VAL A 15 -4.62 -11.16 -30.35
N LEU A 16 -4.36 -11.84 -29.23
CA LEU A 16 -3.04 -12.32 -28.85
C LEU A 16 -2.64 -13.58 -29.61
N THR A 17 -3.54 -14.39 -30.13
CA THR A 17 -3.22 -15.60 -30.91
C THR A 17 -3.28 -15.38 -32.41
N ASP A 18 -3.69 -14.20 -32.87
CA ASP A 18 -3.82 -13.88 -34.29
C ASP A 18 -2.44 -13.91 -34.99
N PRO A 19 -2.21 -14.85 -35.93
CA PRO A 19 -0.94 -14.95 -36.64
C PRO A 19 -0.79 -13.88 -37.74
N ASP A 20 -1.89 -13.26 -38.18
CA ASP A 20 -1.92 -12.31 -39.29
C ASP A 20 -1.60 -10.87 -38.87
N LEU A 21 -1.56 -10.62 -37.55
CA LEU A 21 -1.25 -9.32 -36.99
C LEU A 21 0.25 -9.17 -36.63
N PRO A 22 0.91 -8.06 -37.04
CA PRO A 22 2.24 -7.72 -36.56
C PRO A 22 2.30 -7.62 -35.04
N TRP A 23 3.42 -8.01 -34.44
CA TRP A 23 3.59 -8.04 -32.97
C TRP A 23 3.21 -6.71 -32.28
N MET A 24 3.59 -5.57 -32.87
CA MET A 24 3.25 -4.25 -32.33
C MET A 24 1.74 -3.99 -32.34
N LYS A 25 1.04 -4.39 -33.41
CA LYS A 25 -0.41 -4.20 -33.52
C LYS A 25 -1.18 -5.12 -32.57
N ARG A 26 -0.69 -6.35 -32.36
CA ARG A 26 -1.21 -7.27 -31.32
C ARG A 26 -1.06 -6.65 -29.95
N LEU A 27 0.13 -6.15 -29.63
CA LEU A 27 0.42 -5.51 -28.36
C LEU A 27 -0.43 -4.25 -28.14
N MET A 28 -0.53 -3.35 -29.12
CA MET A 28 -1.34 -2.14 -29.01
C MET A 28 -2.84 -2.45 -28.84
N SER A 29 -3.36 -3.41 -29.61
CA SER A 29 -4.77 -3.79 -29.55
C SER A 29 -5.10 -4.49 -28.23
N ALA A 30 -4.24 -5.39 -27.77
CA ALA A 30 -4.37 -6.02 -26.45
C ALA A 30 -4.30 -4.97 -25.33
N THR A 31 -3.33 -4.05 -25.39
CA THR A 31 -3.19 -2.96 -24.43
C THR A 31 -4.42 -2.06 -24.42
N TRP A 32 -5.00 -1.75 -25.59
CA TRP A 32 -6.20 -0.92 -25.66
C TRP A 32 -7.43 -1.59 -25.04
N ILE A 33 -7.63 -2.88 -25.33
CA ILE A 33 -8.71 -3.68 -24.74
C ILE A 33 -8.56 -3.72 -23.21
N GLU A 34 -7.35 -3.96 -22.73
CA GLU A 34 -7.03 -3.95 -21.30
C GLU A 34 -7.25 -2.58 -20.67
N MET A 35 -6.73 -1.51 -21.27
CA MET A 35 -6.93 -0.14 -20.78
C MET A 35 -8.41 0.25 -20.72
N ALA A 36 -9.22 -0.18 -21.70
CA ALA A 36 -10.66 0.02 -21.67
C ALA A 36 -11.35 -0.74 -20.52
N LEU A 37 -10.88 -1.94 -20.17
CA LEU A 37 -11.38 -2.68 -19.01
C LEU A 37 -10.92 -2.04 -17.69
N LEU A 38 -9.65 -1.63 -17.61
CA LEU A 38 -9.05 -1.01 -16.44
C LEU A 38 -9.68 0.33 -16.10
N SER A 39 -9.99 1.15 -17.11
CA SER A 39 -10.68 2.43 -16.93
C SER A 39 -12.07 2.29 -16.30
N ARG A 40 -12.68 1.09 -16.35
CA ARG A 40 -13.97 0.81 -15.69
C ARG A 40 -13.81 0.26 -14.27
N LEU A 41 -12.80 -0.57 -14.03
CA LEU A 41 -12.61 -1.28 -12.76
C LEU A 41 -11.73 -0.52 -11.75
N ALA A 42 -10.74 0.22 -12.24
CA ALA A 42 -9.78 0.92 -11.39
C ALA A 42 -10.40 2.12 -10.63
N PRO A 43 -11.28 2.96 -11.21
CA PRO A 43 -11.74 4.16 -10.51
C PRO A 43 -12.46 3.87 -9.17
N PRO A 44 -13.39 2.91 -9.07
CA PRO A 44 -14.02 2.58 -7.78
C PRO A 44 -13.02 2.10 -6.73
N ALA A 45 -12.04 1.27 -7.12
CA ALA A 45 -11.02 0.77 -6.20
C ALA A 45 -10.07 1.89 -5.73
N MET A 46 -9.64 2.75 -6.65
CA MET A 46 -8.83 3.94 -6.32
C MET A 46 -9.59 4.88 -5.38
N PHE A 47 -10.88 5.08 -5.64
CA PHE A 47 -11.73 5.94 -4.83
C PHE A 47 -11.88 5.40 -3.39
N VAL A 48 -12.14 4.09 -3.22
CA VAL A 48 -12.17 3.46 -1.89
C VAL A 48 -10.84 3.67 -1.15
N SER A 49 -9.71 3.42 -1.81
CA SER A 49 -8.39 3.66 -1.23
C SER A 49 -8.20 5.12 -0.81
N MET A 50 -8.58 6.08 -1.65
CA MET A 50 -8.50 7.50 -1.33
C MET A 50 -9.34 7.85 -0.12
N VAL A 51 -10.60 7.41 -0.08
CA VAL A 51 -11.50 7.66 1.06
C VAL A 51 -10.95 7.09 2.36
N ASN A 52 -10.43 5.86 2.34
CA ASN A 52 -9.82 5.25 3.53
C ASN A 52 -8.63 6.08 4.05
N ASN A 53 -7.83 6.65 3.15
CA ASN A 53 -6.76 7.58 3.55
C ASN A 53 -7.33 8.88 4.13
N PHE A 54 -8.40 9.44 3.54
CA PHE A 54 -9.06 10.63 4.05
C PHE A 54 -9.65 10.45 5.45
N LEU A 55 -10.12 9.25 5.82
CA LEU A 55 -10.55 8.96 7.19
C LEU A 55 -9.39 9.16 8.18
N THR A 56 -8.22 8.57 7.91
CA THR A 56 -7.03 8.73 8.76
C THR A 56 -6.51 10.18 8.77
N LEU A 57 -6.51 10.83 7.61
CA LEU A 57 -6.02 12.21 7.45
C LEU A 57 -6.92 13.20 8.18
N SER A 58 -8.24 13.10 8.03
CA SER A 58 -9.19 13.95 8.75
C SER A 58 -9.13 13.71 10.26
N THR A 59 -9.01 12.46 10.73
CA THR A 59 -8.80 12.17 12.16
C THR A 59 -7.55 12.87 12.69
N THR A 60 -6.46 12.87 11.92
CA THR A 60 -5.21 13.57 12.28
C THR A 60 -5.39 15.09 12.29
N MET A 61 -6.17 15.65 11.35
CA MET A 61 -6.51 17.07 11.35
C MET A 61 -7.33 17.46 12.58
N PHE A 62 -8.32 16.65 12.99
CA PHE A 62 -9.08 16.91 14.23
C PHE A 62 -8.17 16.86 15.46
N ALA A 63 -7.23 15.90 15.52
CA ALA A 63 -6.22 15.87 16.58
C ALA A 63 -5.33 17.11 16.56
N GLY A 64 -4.96 17.62 15.39
CA GLY A 64 -4.15 18.84 15.27
C GLY A 64 -4.84 20.11 15.76
N HIS A 65 -6.16 20.18 15.68
CA HIS A 65 -6.92 21.30 16.25
C HIS A 65 -7.00 21.24 17.79
N LEU A 66 -6.73 20.09 18.42
CA LEU A 66 -6.65 19.98 19.88
C LEU A 66 -5.32 20.53 20.41
N GLY A 67 -4.24 20.37 19.64
CA GLY A 67 -2.93 20.88 19.99
C GLY A 67 -1.80 20.21 19.19
N SER A 68 -0.60 20.76 19.33
CA SER A 68 0.61 20.22 18.69
C SER A 68 1.02 18.86 19.27
N LEU A 69 0.77 18.62 20.56
CA LEU A 69 1.04 17.35 21.22
C LEU A 69 0.12 16.24 20.70
N GLU A 70 -1.17 16.54 20.55
CA GLU A 70 -2.20 15.64 20.03
C GLU A 70 -1.94 15.33 18.55
N LEU A 71 -1.52 16.32 17.77
CA LEU A 71 -1.09 16.13 16.39
C LEU A 71 0.09 15.15 16.31
N ALA A 72 1.11 15.36 17.15
CA ALA A 72 2.29 14.50 17.19
C ALA A 72 1.91 13.07 17.61
N ALA A 73 1.03 12.93 18.61
CA ALA A 73 0.53 11.65 19.07
C ALA A 73 -0.27 10.90 17.99
N ALA A 74 -1.20 11.58 17.30
CA ALA A 74 -1.98 11.00 16.21
C ALA A 74 -1.09 10.61 15.02
N SER A 75 -0.13 11.47 14.67
CA SER A 75 0.84 11.22 13.59
C SER A 75 1.73 10.01 13.92
N LEU A 76 2.23 9.93 15.15
CA LEU A 76 3.06 8.80 15.61
C LEU A 76 2.26 7.49 15.67
N GLY A 77 1.00 7.56 16.12
CA GLY A 77 0.09 6.42 16.13
C GLY A 77 -0.24 5.92 14.73
N ASN A 78 -0.58 6.82 13.79
CA ASN A 78 -0.95 6.45 12.42
C ASN A 78 0.26 6.05 11.58
N SER A 79 1.35 6.82 11.60
CA SER A 79 2.51 6.61 10.72
C SER A 79 3.50 5.56 11.24
N GLY A 80 3.58 5.39 12.57
CA GLY A 80 4.47 4.42 13.19
C GLY A 80 3.77 3.10 13.52
N MET A 81 2.93 3.15 14.56
CA MET A 81 2.31 1.95 15.16
C MET A 81 1.31 1.28 14.21
N GLN A 82 0.46 2.06 13.56
CA GLN A 82 -0.56 1.55 12.66
C GLN A 82 0.03 1.02 11.35
N PHE A 83 1.09 1.61 10.78
CA PHE A 83 1.77 1.02 9.63
C PHE A 83 2.40 -0.34 9.93
N PHE A 84 2.98 -0.50 11.12
CA PHE A 84 3.54 -1.79 11.54
C PHE A 84 2.45 -2.86 11.66
N ALA A 85 1.36 -2.54 12.36
CA ALA A 85 0.22 -3.43 12.59
C ALA A 85 -0.55 -3.77 11.30
N LEU A 86 -0.95 -2.75 10.54
CA LEU A 86 -1.71 -2.92 9.31
C LEU A 86 -0.86 -3.54 8.20
N GLY A 87 0.46 -3.30 8.16
CA GLY A 87 1.35 -3.94 7.19
C GLY A 87 1.34 -5.46 7.30
N LEU A 88 1.32 -5.97 8.53
CA LEU A 88 1.20 -7.41 8.81
C LEU A 88 -0.17 -7.95 8.39
N MET A 89 -1.25 -7.22 8.70
CA MET A 89 -2.62 -7.61 8.34
C MET A 89 -2.89 -7.57 6.83
N LEU A 90 -2.43 -6.51 6.14
CA LEU A 90 -2.40 -6.37 4.67
C LEU A 90 -1.68 -7.56 4.04
N GLY A 91 -0.52 -7.87 4.61
CA GLY A 91 0.28 -9.05 4.37
C GLY A 91 -0.53 -10.33 4.22
N MET A 92 -1.16 -10.70 5.32
CA MET A 92 -1.91 -11.94 5.43
C MET A 92 -3.17 -11.93 4.57
N GLY A 93 -3.82 -10.78 4.44
CA GLY A 93 -4.98 -10.60 3.57
C GLY A 93 -4.64 -10.77 2.08
N SER A 94 -3.42 -10.46 1.64
CA SER A 94 -2.98 -10.65 0.25
C SER A 94 -2.91 -12.13 -0.17
N ALA A 95 -2.77 -13.05 0.80
CA ALA A 95 -2.86 -14.48 0.53
C ALA A 95 -4.30 -14.91 0.21
N MET A 96 -5.29 -14.39 0.95
CA MET A 96 -6.73 -14.60 0.68
C MET A 96 -7.07 -14.18 -0.74
N GLU A 97 -6.59 -13.01 -1.13
CA GLU A 97 -6.79 -12.44 -2.46
C GLU A 97 -6.35 -13.43 -3.54
N THR A 98 -5.17 -14.04 -3.37
CA THR A 98 -4.63 -15.01 -4.32
C THR A 98 -5.50 -16.27 -4.40
N LEU A 99 -5.91 -16.82 -3.25
CA LEU A 99 -6.74 -18.02 -3.17
C LEU A 99 -8.15 -17.80 -3.75
N CYS A 100 -8.78 -16.66 -3.43
CA CYS A 100 -10.09 -16.30 -3.96
C CYS A 100 -10.05 -16.13 -5.48
N ARG A 101 -8.97 -15.58 -6.04
CA ARG A 101 -8.83 -15.50 -7.50
C ARG A 101 -8.62 -16.84 -8.17
N GLN A 102 -7.81 -17.71 -7.57
CA GLN A 102 -7.62 -19.06 -8.11
C GLN A 102 -8.94 -19.82 -8.13
N ALA A 103 -9.73 -19.74 -7.05
CA ALA A 103 -11.06 -20.34 -7.00
C ALA A 103 -12.03 -19.69 -7.99
N TYR A 104 -12.04 -18.36 -8.10
CA TYR A 104 -12.92 -17.64 -9.02
C TYR A 104 -12.61 -17.94 -10.48
N GLY A 105 -11.33 -18.01 -10.85
CA GLY A 105 -10.87 -18.38 -12.19
C GLY A 105 -11.10 -19.87 -12.53
N ALA A 106 -11.08 -20.74 -11.51
CA ALA A 106 -11.43 -22.16 -11.65
C ALA A 106 -12.95 -22.42 -11.55
N HIS A 107 -13.79 -21.39 -11.60
CA HIS A 107 -15.26 -21.48 -11.47
C HIS A 107 -15.76 -22.14 -10.17
N ARG A 108 -14.94 -22.16 -9.11
CA ARG A 108 -15.31 -22.66 -7.77
C ARG A 108 -15.86 -21.52 -6.91
N TYR A 109 -17.00 -20.97 -7.32
CA TYR A 109 -17.61 -19.80 -6.71
C TYR A 109 -18.06 -20.02 -5.26
N ASP A 110 -18.51 -21.23 -4.95
CA ASP A 110 -18.88 -21.72 -3.62
C ASP A 110 -17.77 -21.54 -2.57
N MET A 111 -16.51 -21.67 -2.98
CA MET A 111 -15.36 -21.58 -2.08
C MET A 111 -15.01 -20.14 -1.67
N LEU A 112 -15.48 -19.12 -2.40
CA LEU A 112 -15.14 -17.72 -2.10
C LEU A 112 -15.66 -17.29 -0.72
N GLY A 113 -16.91 -17.66 -0.38
CA GLY A 113 -17.49 -17.37 0.93
C GLY A 113 -16.75 -18.05 2.08
N ILE A 114 -16.25 -19.27 1.85
CA ILE A 114 -15.45 -20.03 2.83
C ILE A 114 -14.10 -19.35 3.04
N TYR A 115 -13.42 -18.93 1.96
CA TYR A 115 -12.15 -18.21 2.06
C TYR A 115 -12.30 -16.83 2.71
N LEU A 116 -13.40 -16.13 2.46
CA LEU A 116 -13.73 -14.89 3.16
C LEU A 116 -13.81 -15.12 4.67
N GLN A 117 -14.62 -16.08 5.11
CA GLN A 117 -14.78 -16.40 6.54
C GLN A 117 -13.45 -16.83 7.18
N ARG A 118 -12.70 -17.71 6.50
CA ARG A 118 -11.39 -18.16 6.96
C ARG A 118 -10.40 -17.00 7.14
N ALA A 119 -10.36 -16.08 6.18
CA ALA A 119 -9.48 -14.92 6.25
C ALA A 119 -9.85 -13.99 7.40
N ILE A 120 -11.15 -13.73 7.61
CA ILE A 120 -11.62 -12.92 8.75
C ILE A 120 -11.18 -13.57 10.08
N ILE A 121 -11.35 -14.89 10.23
CA ILE A 121 -10.93 -15.63 11.43
C ILE A 121 -9.41 -15.48 11.65
N VAL A 122 -8.60 -15.72 10.62
CA VAL A 122 -7.13 -15.65 10.74
C VAL A 122 -6.64 -14.23 11.01
N LEU A 123 -7.18 -13.22 10.31
CA LEU A 123 -6.80 -11.83 10.52
C LEU A 123 -7.26 -11.35 11.90
N ALA A 124 -8.44 -11.75 12.37
CA ALA A 124 -8.92 -11.42 13.72
C ALA A 124 -8.03 -12.08 14.79
N ALA A 125 -7.67 -13.36 14.63
CA ALA A 125 -6.75 -14.04 15.54
C ALA A 125 -5.38 -13.35 15.59
N THR A 126 -4.89 -12.84 14.45
CA THR A 126 -3.64 -12.10 14.42
C THR A 126 -3.77 -10.66 14.92
N GLY A 127 -4.98 -10.11 14.95
CA GLY A 127 -5.28 -8.85 15.62
C GLY A 127 -5.03 -8.91 17.15
N ILE A 128 -5.06 -10.09 17.76
CA ILE A 128 -4.83 -10.28 19.20
C ILE A 128 -3.39 -9.88 19.61
N PRO A 129 -2.31 -10.45 19.03
CA PRO A 129 -0.95 -10.02 19.36
C PRO A 129 -0.69 -8.56 18.97
N VAL A 130 -1.32 -8.06 17.90
CA VAL A 130 -1.23 -6.63 17.52
C VAL A 130 -1.86 -5.74 18.60
N THR A 131 -2.98 -6.16 19.19
CA THR A 131 -3.62 -5.46 20.31
C THR A 131 -2.71 -5.37 21.53
N ALA A 132 -1.96 -6.44 21.83
CA ALA A 132 -0.96 -6.41 22.90
C ALA A 132 0.15 -5.38 22.63
N ILE A 133 0.62 -5.26 21.39
CA ILE A 133 1.58 -4.21 20.99
C ILE A 133 0.98 -2.81 21.19
N TYR A 134 -0.30 -2.62 20.85
CA TYR A 134 -1.00 -1.35 21.05
C TYR A 134 -1.16 -1.01 22.54
N ALA A 135 -1.48 -2.00 23.37
CA ALA A 135 -1.57 -1.82 24.82
C ALA A 135 -0.21 -1.46 25.45
N LEU A 136 0.89 -2.00 24.90
CA LEU A 136 2.26 -1.71 25.31
C LEU A 136 2.89 -0.51 24.57
N SER A 137 2.08 0.30 23.88
CA SER A 137 2.54 1.46 23.12
C SER A 137 3.38 2.45 23.93
N LYS A 138 2.91 2.84 25.13
CA LYS A 138 3.63 3.78 26.01
C LYS A 138 5.05 3.32 26.35
N PRO A 139 5.27 2.13 26.95
CA PRO A 139 6.63 1.69 27.25
C PRO A 139 7.47 1.52 25.99
N ILE A 140 6.92 1.03 24.88
CA ILE A 140 7.65 0.92 23.61
C ILE A 140 8.17 2.29 23.16
N LEU A 141 7.30 3.31 23.15
CA LEU A 141 7.68 4.66 22.73
C LEU A 141 8.71 5.32 23.65
N LEU A 142 8.64 5.07 24.96
CA LEU A 142 9.65 5.53 25.92
C LEU A 142 11.02 4.90 25.63
N HIS A 143 11.07 3.60 25.33
CA HIS A 143 12.33 2.92 24.97
C HIS A 143 12.89 3.41 23.63
N LEU A 144 12.03 3.89 22.73
CA LEU A 144 12.42 4.54 21.48
C LEU A 144 12.85 6.01 21.66
N GLY A 145 12.96 6.49 22.91
CA GLY A 145 13.45 7.83 23.24
C GLY A 145 12.41 8.95 23.12
N GLN A 146 11.12 8.63 22.98
CA GLN A 146 10.08 9.65 23.00
C GLN A 146 9.88 10.25 24.40
N SER A 147 9.50 11.52 24.47
CA SER A 147 9.19 12.17 25.74
C SER A 147 7.97 11.53 26.41
N SER A 148 7.91 11.56 27.74
CA SER A 148 6.79 10.98 28.50
C SER A 148 5.42 11.55 28.11
N ALA A 149 5.36 12.84 27.77
CA ALA A 149 4.15 13.50 27.29
C ALA A 149 3.67 12.92 25.95
N VAL A 150 4.58 12.84 24.96
CA VAL A 150 4.25 12.29 23.63
C VAL A 150 3.90 10.81 23.72
N ALA A 151 4.67 10.02 24.47
CA ALA A 151 4.41 8.59 24.65
C ALA A 151 3.06 8.33 25.33
N THR A 152 2.68 9.15 26.32
CA THR A 152 1.37 9.02 26.99
C THR A 152 0.22 9.41 26.06
N ALA A 153 0.33 10.52 25.35
CA ALA A 153 -0.70 10.95 24.39
C ALA A 153 -0.86 9.96 23.24
N ALA A 154 0.24 9.47 22.66
CA ALA A 154 0.23 8.46 21.61
C ALA A 154 -0.41 7.15 22.09
N ALA A 155 -0.16 6.74 23.34
CA ALA A 155 -0.77 5.55 23.90
C ALA A 155 -2.30 5.68 24.05
N VAL A 156 -2.80 6.86 24.44
CA VAL A 156 -4.25 7.13 24.46
C VAL A 156 -4.85 7.02 23.06
N TYR A 157 -4.21 7.65 22.07
CA TYR A 157 -4.65 7.57 20.68
C TYR A 157 -4.70 6.12 20.19
N VAL A 158 -3.57 5.41 20.29
CA VAL A 158 -3.40 4.03 19.83
C VAL A 158 -4.35 3.06 20.54
N SER A 159 -4.59 3.23 21.84
CA SER A 159 -5.56 2.41 22.58
C SER A 159 -6.97 2.56 22.02
N GLY A 160 -7.37 3.79 21.65
CA GLY A 160 -8.65 4.02 20.98
C GLY A 160 -8.73 3.45 19.55
N LEU A 161 -7.58 3.11 18.93
CA LEU A 161 -7.54 2.40 17.64
C LEU A 161 -7.65 0.87 17.79
N ILE A 162 -7.71 0.30 18.99
CA ILE A 162 -7.85 -1.15 19.15
C ILE A 162 -9.08 -1.71 18.41
N PRO A 163 -10.27 -1.10 18.49
CA PRO A 163 -11.44 -1.55 17.72
C PRO A 163 -11.21 -1.51 16.20
N GLN A 164 -10.40 -0.56 15.72
CA GLN A 164 -10.05 -0.45 14.30
C GLN A 164 -9.34 -1.70 13.79
N ILE A 165 -8.48 -2.34 14.59
CA ILE A 165 -7.75 -3.54 14.18
C ILE A 165 -8.74 -4.61 13.70
N PHE A 166 -9.77 -4.89 14.49
CA PHE A 166 -10.76 -5.93 14.16
C PHE A 166 -11.75 -5.48 13.08
N GLY A 167 -12.09 -4.18 13.05
CA GLY A 167 -12.84 -3.60 11.94
C GLY A 167 -12.10 -3.77 10.61
N TYR A 168 -10.78 -3.53 10.61
CA TYR A 168 -9.91 -3.75 9.46
C TYR A 168 -9.78 -5.23 9.09
N ALA A 169 -9.59 -6.11 10.07
CA ALA A 169 -9.54 -7.57 9.88
C ALA A 169 -10.77 -8.11 9.16
N THR A 170 -11.92 -7.46 9.37
CA THR A 170 -13.20 -7.83 8.75
C THR A 170 -13.39 -7.13 7.40
N ASN A 171 -13.16 -5.82 7.36
CA ASN A 171 -13.40 -5.00 6.18
C ASN A 171 -12.47 -5.35 5.01
N TYR A 172 -11.20 -5.65 5.28
CA TYR A 172 -10.22 -5.94 4.23
C TYR A 172 -10.60 -7.20 3.42
N PRO A 173 -10.84 -8.38 4.02
CA PRO A 173 -11.30 -9.56 3.28
C PRO A 173 -12.62 -9.34 2.53
N ILE A 174 -13.54 -8.57 3.09
CA ILE A 174 -14.82 -8.23 2.45
C ILE A 174 -14.58 -7.39 1.18
N GLN A 175 -13.70 -6.38 1.25
CA GLN A 175 -13.33 -5.59 0.08
C GLN A 175 -12.68 -6.48 -0.99
N GLU A 176 -11.75 -7.37 -0.62
CA GLU A 176 -11.15 -8.29 -1.58
C GLU A 176 -12.17 -9.28 -2.18
N PHE A 177 -13.10 -9.81 -1.39
CA PHE A 177 -14.18 -10.68 -1.86
C PHE A 177 -15.02 -9.99 -2.94
N LEU A 178 -15.45 -8.75 -2.69
CA LEU A 178 -16.20 -7.95 -3.67
C LEU A 178 -15.32 -7.58 -4.87
N GLN A 179 -14.03 -7.32 -4.67
CA GLN A 179 -13.10 -6.92 -5.72
C GLN A 179 -12.79 -8.05 -6.70
N VAL A 180 -12.59 -9.28 -6.21
CA VAL A 180 -12.33 -10.47 -7.05
C VAL A 180 -13.50 -10.72 -8.01
N GLN A 181 -14.71 -10.36 -7.62
CA GLN A 181 -15.93 -10.46 -8.43
C GLN A 181 -16.18 -9.21 -9.30
N SER A 182 -15.29 -8.21 -9.26
CA SER A 182 -15.45 -6.91 -9.94
C SER A 182 -16.68 -6.09 -9.48
N ILE A 183 -17.10 -6.23 -8.21
CA ILE A 183 -18.27 -5.56 -7.61
C ILE A 183 -17.80 -4.45 -6.65
N MET A 184 -17.01 -3.49 -7.15
CA MET A 184 -16.41 -2.44 -6.31
C MET A 184 -17.23 -1.17 -6.15
N ALA A 185 -18.21 -0.92 -7.02
CA ALA A 185 -19.06 0.27 -6.91
C ALA A 185 -19.78 0.40 -5.56
N PRO A 186 -20.39 -0.68 -4.98
CA PRO A 186 -21.01 -0.59 -3.66
C PRO A 186 -20.03 -0.18 -2.56
N SER A 187 -18.81 -0.75 -2.55
CA SER A 187 -17.77 -0.37 -1.60
C SER A 187 -17.41 1.12 -1.73
N ALA A 188 -17.32 1.66 -2.96
CA ALA A 188 -17.06 3.08 -3.18
C ALA A 188 -18.15 3.99 -2.56
N PHE A 189 -19.43 3.67 -2.78
CA PHE A 189 -20.53 4.44 -2.20
C PHE A 189 -20.59 4.32 -0.67
N ILE A 190 -20.38 3.11 -0.13
CA ILE A 190 -20.34 2.87 1.31
C ILE A 190 -19.18 3.64 1.97
N SER A 191 -17.99 3.62 1.37
CA SER A 191 -16.85 4.39 1.85
C SER A 191 -17.15 5.90 1.81
N ALA A 192 -17.71 6.44 0.72
CA ALA A 192 -18.09 7.86 0.64
C ALA A 192 -19.09 8.26 1.74
N ALA A 193 -20.16 7.47 1.92
CA ALA A 193 -21.15 7.72 2.97
C ALA A 193 -20.51 7.65 4.36
N THR A 194 -19.63 6.67 4.58
CA THR A 194 -18.91 6.53 5.84
C THR A 194 -17.98 7.70 6.10
N LEU A 195 -17.34 8.29 5.08
CA LEU A 195 -16.56 9.51 5.24
C LEU A 195 -17.41 10.69 5.73
N GLY A 196 -18.60 10.88 5.15
CA GLY A 196 -19.54 11.90 5.63
C GLY A 196 -19.92 11.70 7.09
N ILE A 197 -20.28 10.46 7.46
CA ILE A 197 -20.61 10.09 8.85
C ILE A 197 -19.39 10.29 9.76
N HIS A 198 -18.20 9.91 9.32
CA HIS A 198 -16.95 10.05 10.06
C HIS A 198 -16.67 11.50 10.40
N LEU A 199 -16.77 12.42 9.44
CA LEU A 199 -16.51 13.85 9.68
C LEU A 199 -17.49 14.43 10.71
N LEU A 200 -18.77 14.07 10.62
CA LEU A 200 -19.80 14.51 11.57
C LEU A 200 -19.56 13.94 12.97
N LEU A 201 -19.28 12.64 13.08
CA LEU A 201 -19.01 11.99 14.36
C LEU A 201 -17.69 12.48 14.98
N SER A 202 -16.67 12.73 14.19
CA SER A 202 -15.38 13.26 14.66
C SER A 202 -15.55 14.68 15.19
N TRP A 203 -16.30 15.54 14.50
CA TRP A 203 -16.66 16.86 14.99
C TRP A 203 -17.45 16.78 16.31
N ALA A 204 -18.45 15.90 16.40
CA ALA A 204 -19.25 15.74 17.60
C ALA A 204 -18.41 15.21 18.78
N ALA A 205 -17.59 14.18 18.57
CA ALA A 205 -16.75 13.58 19.59
C ALA A 205 -15.69 14.55 20.13
N VAL A 206 -15.05 15.31 19.23
CA VAL A 206 -13.95 16.21 19.59
C VAL A 206 -14.46 17.51 20.19
N TYR A 207 -15.45 18.18 19.58
CA TYR A 207 -15.86 19.52 20.00
C TYR A 207 -17.07 19.54 20.93
N LYS A 208 -18.07 18.67 20.71
CA LYS A 208 -19.31 18.67 21.52
C LYS A 208 -19.17 17.81 22.77
N LEU A 209 -18.66 16.58 22.61
CA LEU A 209 -18.48 15.64 23.70
C LEU A 209 -17.14 15.79 24.42
N ARG A 210 -16.20 16.58 23.85
CA ARG A 210 -14.87 16.85 24.40
C ARG A 210 -14.08 15.60 24.78
N LEU A 211 -14.24 14.53 23.99
CA LEU A 211 -13.55 13.25 24.19
C LEU A 211 -12.06 13.30 23.76
N GLY A 212 -11.63 14.43 23.20
CA GLY A 212 -10.25 14.70 22.82
C GLY A 212 -9.67 13.64 21.88
N LEU A 213 -8.41 13.28 22.13
CA LEU A 213 -7.64 12.36 21.29
C LEU A 213 -8.21 10.93 21.28
N ALA A 214 -8.76 10.47 22.41
CA ALA A 214 -9.41 9.17 22.52
C ALA A 214 -10.70 9.11 21.69
N GLY A 215 -11.50 10.18 21.72
CA GLY A 215 -12.69 10.31 20.88
C GLY A 215 -12.36 10.24 19.39
N ALA A 216 -11.31 10.96 18.95
CA ALA A 216 -10.88 10.96 17.57
C ALA A 216 -10.48 9.55 17.08
N SER A 217 -9.69 8.79 17.85
CA SER A 217 -9.30 7.43 17.47
C SER A 217 -10.46 6.43 17.53
N LEU A 218 -11.37 6.55 18.51
CA LEU A 218 -12.56 5.69 18.61
C LEU A 218 -13.51 5.91 17.43
N VAL A 219 -13.74 7.16 17.00
CA VAL A 219 -14.57 7.46 15.83
C VAL A 219 -13.95 6.87 14.57
N LEU A 220 -12.61 6.96 14.42
CA LEU A 220 -11.92 6.30 13.31
C LEU A 220 -12.18 4.79 13.33
N GLY A 221 -12.01 4.13 14.48
CA GLY A 221 -12.31 2.71 14.64
C GLY A 221 -13.76 2.36 14.31
N LEU A 222 -14.71 3.18 14.76
CA LEU A 222 -16.13 3.02 14.46
C LEU A 222 -16.41 3.12 12.96
N SER A 223 -15.75 4.03 12.24
CA SER A 223 -15.89 4.15 10.78
C SER A 223 -15.48 2.88 10.04
N TRP A 224 -14.41 2.20 10.48
CA TRP A 224 -14.02 0.91 9.90
C TRP A 224 -15.08 -0.17 10.13
N TRP A 225 -15.73 -0.18 11.30
CA TRP A 225 -16.85 -1.08 11.57
C TRP A 225 -18.11 -0.76 10.77
N ILE A 226 -18.43 0.53 10.58
CA ILE A 226 -19.53 0.96 9.72
C ILE A 226 -19.31 0.44 8.28
N MET A 227 -18.10 0.61 7.73
CA MET A 227 -17.75 0.06 6.41
C MET A 227 -17.88 -1.46 6.39
N ALA A 228 -17.29 -2.17 7.36
CA ALA A 228 -17.34 -3.63 7.43
C ALA A 228 -18.79 -4.14 7.45
N ALA A 229 -19.62 -3.58 8.33
CA ALA A 229 -21.01 -3.97 8.51
C ALA A 229 -21.85 -3.67 7.26
N ALA A 230 -21.77 -2.44 6.72
CA ALA A 230 -22.53 -2.05 5.53
C ALA A 230 -22.15 -2.89 4.30
N GLN A 231 -20.85 -3.16 4.12
CA GLN A 231 -20.39 -4.02 3.04
C GLN A 231 -20.81 -5.49 3.22
N PHE A 232 -20.80 -6.00 4.45
CA PHE A 232 -21.29 -7.35 4.75
C PHE A 232 -22.80 -7.47 4.49
N VAL A 233 -23.59 -6.49 4.92
CA VAL A 233 -25.03 -6.42 4.62
C VAL A 233 -25.25 -6.44 3.11
N TYR A 234 -24.45 -5.71 2.33
CA TYR A 234 -24.52 -5.76 0.87
C TYR A 234 -24.24 -7.17 0.32
N ILE A 235 -23.23 -7.89 0.83
CA ILE A 235 -22.94 -9.28 0.40
C ILE A 235 -24.14 -10.19 0.64
N VAL A 236 -24.76 -10.11 1.82
CA VAL A 236 -25.88 -10.98 2.19
C VAL A 236 -27.17 -10.63 1.42
N ALA A 237 -27.43 -9.34 1.18
CA ALA A 237 -28.66 -8.88 0.53
C ALA A 237 -28.61 -8.89 -1.01
N SER A 238 -27.42 -8.80 -1.61
CA SER A 238 -27.27 -8.63 -3.06
C SER A 238 -27.41 -9.94 -3.83
N ARG A 239 -28.26 -9.93 -4.87
CA ARG A 239 -28.38 -11.06 -5.81
C ARG A 239 -27.05 -11.41 -6.49
N ARG A 240 -26.14 -10.44 -6.66
CA ARG A 240 -24.84 -10.65 -7.32
C ARG A 240 -23.87 -11.52 -6.52
N CYS A 241 -24.05 -11.60 -5.20
CA CYS A 241 -23.19 -12.39 -4.32
C CYS A 241 -23.84 -13.72 -3.92
N ARG A 242 -25.02 -14.05 -4.46
CA ARG A 242 -25.78 -15.24 -4.05
C ARG A 242 -25.09 -16.55 -4.39
N GLU A 243 -24.31 -16.60 -5.46
CA GLU A 243 -23.55 -17.80 -5.86
C GLU A 243 -22.24 -17.93 -5.06
N THR A 244 -21.63 -16.80 -4.69
CA THR A 244 -20.33 -16.75 -4.01
C THR A 244 -20.43 -16.75 -2.48
N TRP A 245 -21.59 -16.39 -1.93
CA TRP A 245 -21.91 -16.40 -0.51
C TRP A 245 -23.10 -17.32 -0.23
N GLN A 246 -22.81 -18.53 0.28
CA GLN A 246 -23.83 -19.53 0.66
C GLN A 246 -24.14 -19.52 2.18
N GLY A 247 -23.73 -18.47 2.89
CA GLY A 247 -23.87 -18.37 4.35
C GLY A 247 -22.65 -18.88 5.13
N PHE A 248 -22.82 -18.94 6.45
CA PHE A 248 -21.76 -19.38 7.35
C PHE A 248 -21.50 -20.88 7.23
N SER A 249 -20.23 -21.28 7.23
CA SER A 249 -19.83 -22.68 7.07
C SER A 249 -18.71 -23.05 8.05
N LEU A 250 -18.85 -24.21 8.70
CA LEU A 250 -17.79 -24.77 9.56
C LEU A 250 -16.52 -25.09 8.77
N GLN A 251 -16.60 -25.22 7.45
CA GLN A 251 -15.44 -25.40 6.58
C GLN A 251 -14.46 -24.22 6.65
N ALA A 252 -14.92 -23.04 7.10
CA ALA A 252 -14.06 -21.89 7.36
C ALA A 252 -12.94 -22.19 8.38
N PHE A 253 -13.19 -23.09 9.33
CA PHE A 253 -12.23 -23.48 10.38
C PHE A 253 -11.25 -24.59 9.93
N THR A 254 -11.43 -25.13 8.74
CA THR A 254 -10.52 -26.15 8.19
C THR A 254 -9.32 -25.50 7.50
N GLY A 255 -8.13 -26.09 7.63
CA GLY A 255 -6.93 -25.62 6.94
C GLY A 255 -6.41 -24.24 7.38
N LEU A 256 -6.78 -23.77 8.58
CA LEU A 256 -6.34 -22.47 9.11
C LEU A 256 -4.82 -22.35 9.18
N TRP A 257 -4.12 -23.42 9.61
CA TRP A 257 -2.66 -23.39 9.74
C TRP A 257 -1.94 -23.23 8.40
N GLU A 258 -2.40 -23.93 7.36
CA GLU A 258 -1.83 -23.79 6.01
C GLU A 258 -2.11 -22.40 5.44
N PHE A 259 -3.29 -21.84 5.71
CA PHE A 259 -3.59 -20.46 5.37
C PHE A 259 -2.67 -19.48 6.12
N VAL A 260 -2.44 -19.68 7.42
CA VAL A 260 -1.52 -18.86 8.23
C VAL A 260 -0.09 -18.93 7.69
N LYS A 261 0.43 -20.13 7.36
CA LYS A 261 1.77 -20.28 6.76
C LYS A 261 1.90 -19.48 5.47
N LEU A 262 0.94 -19.63 4.56
CA LEU A 262 0.91 -18.89 3.30
C LEU A 262 0.86 -17.38 3.56
N SER A 263 -0.08 -16.94 4.39
CA SER A 263 -0.28 -15.55 4.80
C SER A 263 0.95 -14.94 5.47
N ALA A 264 1.68 -15.70 6.28
CA ALA A 264 2.89 -15.24 6.97
C ALA A 264 4.02 -14.89 5.98
N SER A 265 4.19 -15.66 4.90
CA SER A 265 5.17 -15.33 3.86
C SER A 265 4.85 -14.01 3.16
N TRP A 266 3.57 -13.77 2.81
CA TRP A 266 3.11 -12.52 2.22
C TRP A 266 3.23 -11.34 3.20
N ALA A 267 2.95 -11.58 4.48
CA ALA A 267 3.13 -10.60 5.54
C ALA A 267 4.57 -10.20 5.72
N MET A 268 5.50 -11.15 5.80
CA MET A 268 6.93 -10.84 5.90
C MET A 268 7.40 -10.01 4.72
N MET A 269 7.03 -10.38 3.49
CA MET A 269 7.36 -9.60 2.29
C MET A 269 6.85 -8.15 2.38
N LEU A 270 5.60 -7.93 2.79
CA LEU A 270 5.01 -6.61 2.90
C LEU A 270 5.55 -5.79 4.08
N CYS A 271 5.82 -6.44 5.22
CA CYS A 271 6.51 -5.83 6.37
C CYS A 271 7.90 -5.36 5.97
N LEU A 272 8.72 -6.22 5.35
CA LEU A 272 10.06 -5.85 4.88
C LEU A 272 10.02 -4.69 3.89
N LYS A 273 9.07 -4.70 2.94
CA LYS A 273 8.86 -3.59 2.01
C LYS A 273 8.53 -2.27 2.73
N THR A 274 7.69 -2.33 3.75
CA THR A 274 7.23 -1.15 4.50
C THR A 274 8.33 -0.64 5.44
N TRP A 275 9.02 -1.52 6.14
CA TRP A 275 10.11 -1.16 7.05
C TRP A 275 11.33 -0.64 6.31
N TYR A 276 11.68 -1.26 5.18
CA TYR A 276 12.71 -0.74 4.28
C TYR A 276 12.46 0.73 3.93
N TYR A 277 11.20 1.07 3.62
CA TYR A 277 10.84 2.45 3.31
C TYR A 277 11.04 3.39 4.51
N GLN A 278 10.69 2.97 5.73
CA GLN A 278 10.92 3.78 6.93
C GLN A 278 12.41 4.03 7.19
N VAL A 279 13.26 3.04 6.92
CA VAL A 279 14.72 3.21 6.97
C VAL A 279 15.19 4.25 5.95
N VAL A 280 14.64 4.25 4.72
CA VAL A 280 14.96 5.26 3.71
C VAL A 280 14.55 6.66 4.15
N VAL A 281 13.38 6.82 4.78
CA VAL A 281 12.94 8.11 5.34
C VAL A 281 13.87 8.58 6.45
N LEU A 282 14.28 7.68 7.35
CA LEU A 282 15.23 8.01 8.42
C LEU A 282 16.58 8.47 7.84
N ILE A 283 17.11 7.75 6.84
CA ILE A 283 18.35 8.15 6.16
C ILE A 283 18.17 9.49 5.45
N ALA A 284 17.04 9.74 4.80
CA ALA A 284 16.72 11.01 4.16
C ALA A 284 16.71 12.18 5.16
N GLY A 285 16.24 11.97 6.39
CA GLY A 285 16.31 12.95 7.46
C GLY A 285 17.72 13.25 7.97
N LEU A 286 18.72 12.45 7.61
CA LEU A 286 20.13 12.65 7.95
C LEU A 286 20.95 13.28 6.80
N LEU A 287 20.31 13.60 5.66
CA LEU A 287 20.99 14.26 4.55
C LEU A 287 21.27 15.74 4.86
N PRO A 288 22.20 16.38 4.13
CA PRO A 288 22.55 17.79 4.32
C PRO A 288 21.38 18.76 4.14
N GLU A 289 20.41 18.40 3.29
CA GLU A 289 19.16 19.15 3.06
C GLU A 289 17.97 18.24 3.38
N PRO A 290 17.69 17.99 4.68
CA PRO A 290 16.73 16.96 5.10
C PRO A 290 15.30 17.35 4.75
N GLU A 291 14.95 18.64 4.79
CA GLU A 291 13.63 19.15 4.43
C GLU A 291 13.28 18.81 2.98
N LEU A 292 14.16 19.12 2.03
CA LEU A 292 13.95 18.83 0.61
C LEU A 292 13.91 17.32 0.31
N ALA A 293 14.77 16.54 0.97
CA ALA A 293 14.79 15.09 0.82
C ALA A 293 13.48 14.46 1.36
N LEU A 294 13.04 14.86 2.54
CA LEU A 294 11.82 14.37 3.17
C LEU A 294 10.57 14.83 2.40
N ASP A 295 10.53 16.06 1.91
CA ASP A 295 9.43 16.58 1.10
C ASP A 295 9.29 15.81 -0.21
N SER A 296 10.41 15.52 -0.89
CA SER A 296 10.41 14.72 -2.12
C SER A 296 9.88 13.29 -1.87
N LEU A 297 10.28 12.69 -0.75
CA LEU A 297 9.80 11.37 -0.32
C LEU A 297 8.31 11.40 0.06
N ALA A 298 7.84 12.47 0.70
CA ALA A 298 6.44 12.65 1.06
C ALA A 298 5.55 12.82 -0.17
N VAL A 299 5.98 13.63 -1.15
CA VAL A 299 5.28 13.80 -2.43
C VAL A 299 5.23 12.49 -3.21
N TRP A 300 6.34 11.76 -3.28
CA TRP A 300 6.40 10.43 -3.86
C TRP A 300 5.40 9.48 -3.21
N ASN A 301 5.37 9.48 -1.88
CA ASN A 301 4.54 8.59 -1.08
C ASN A 301 3.06 8.94 -0.99
N GLY A 302 2.70 10.16 -1.36
CA GLY A 302 1.36 10.68 -1.21
C GLY A 302 0.36 10.00 -2.15
N LEU A 303 -0.63 10.78 -2.56
CA LEU A 303 -1.68 10.37 -3.48
C LEU A 303 -1.19 9.58 -4.72
N PRO A 304 -0.05 9.92 -5.37
CA PRO A 304 0.38 9.20 -6.56
C PRO A 304 0.78 7.75 -6.31
N ARG A 305 1.46 7.42 -5.20
CA ARG A 305 1.78 6.04 -4.85
C ARG A 305 0.52 5.24 -4.57
N ILE A 306 -0.42 5.81 -3.82
CA ILE A 306 -1.69 5.16 -3.46
C ILE A 306 -2.51 4.85 -4.71
N MET A 307 -2.60 5.81 -5.63
CA MET A 307 -3.22 5.63 -6.94
C MET A 307 -2.48 4.56 -7.77
N GLY A 308 -1.15 4.62 -7.83
CA GLY A 308 -0.32 3.66 -8.56
C GLY A 308 -0.43 2.22 -8.03
N THR A 309 -0.47 2.02 -6.71
CA THR A 309 -0.68 0.68 -6.12
C THR A 309 -2.11 0.18 -6.33
N SER A 310 -3.10 1.06 -6.23
CA SER A 310 -4.51 0.69 -6.46
C SER A 310 -4.76 0.33 -7.92
N LEU A 311 -4.15 1.07 -8.85
CA LEU A 311 -4.16 0.79 -10.28
C LEU A 311 -3.39 -0.49 -10.61
N SER A 312 -2.13 -0.61 -10.16
CA SER A 312 -1.30 -1.80 -10.38
C SER A 312 -1.91 -3.07 -9.80
N SER A 313 -2.57 -2.95 -8.65
CA SER A 313 -3.38 -4.03 -8.11
C SER A 313 -4.52 -4.32 -9.09
N SER A 314 -5.47 -3.41 -9.34
CA SER A 314 -6.58 -3.60 -10.30
C SER A 314 -6.15 -4.21 -11.65
N ILE A 315 -4.98 -3.82 -12.17
CA ILE A 315 -4.32 -4.39 -13.36
C ILE A 315 -3.89 -5.85 -13.16
N SER A 316 -3.04 -6.12 -12.17
CA SER A 316 -2.59 -7.48 -11.85
C SER A 316 -3.76 -8.41 -11.53
N LYS A 317 -4.84 -7.86 -10.98
CA LYS A 317 -6.06 -8.56 -10.55
C LYS A 317 -6.91 -8.98 -11.76
N THR A 318 -7.00 -8.14 -12.78
CA THR A 318 -7.75 -8.40 -14.02
C THR A 318 -7.08 -9.49 -14.89
N MET A 319 -5.75 -9.53 -14.94
CA MET A 319 -4.99 -10.48 -15.76
C MET A 319 -4.83 -11.89 -15.18
N LYS A 320 -4.92 -12.05 -13.86
CA LYS A 320 -4.89 -13.41 -13.26
C LYS A 320 -6.20 -14.17 -13.48
N SER A 321 -7.31 -13.45 -13.70
CA SER A 321 -8.60 -14.06 -14.06
C SER A 321 -8.61 -14.65 -15.48
N THR A 322 -7.69 -14.23 -16.35
CA THR A 322 -7.58 -14.71 -17.74
C THR A 322 -6.53 -15.81 -17.92
N GLY A 323 -6.04 -16.41 -16.83
CA GLY A 323 -5.15 -17.58 -16.87
C GLY A 323 -3.71 -17.31 -17.34
N ASN A 324 -3.39 -16.10 -17.81
CA ASN A 324 -2.12 -15.82 -18.47
C ASN A 324 -1.08 -15.21 -17.51
N MET A 325 -0.35 -16.09 -16.81
CA MET A 325 0.57 -15.72 -15.72
C MET A 325 1.74 -14.84 -16.19
N ASN A 326 2.23 -15.00 -17.42
CA ASN A 326 3.41 -14.29 -17.96
C ASN A 326 3.13 -12.82 -18.33
N LEU A 327 1.92 -12.50 -18.81
CA LEU A 327 1.53 -11.13 -19.15
C LEU A 327 1.33 -10.26 -17.89
N SER A 328 0.92 -10.89 -16.78
CA SER A 328 0.73 -10.20 -15.49
C SER A 328 2.02 -9.60 -14.91
N THR A 329 3.17 -10.23 -15.19
CA THR A 329 4.49 -9.73 -14.79
C THR A 329 4.91 -8.55 -15.66
N PHE A 330 4.63 -8.60 -16.96
CA PHE A 330 4.90 -7.53 -17.91
C PHE A 330 4.11 -6.25 -17.57
N THR A 331 2.81 -6.35 -17.32
CA THR A 331 1.95 -5.19 -17.03
C THR A 331 2.11 -4.67 -15.59
N ARG A 332 2.46 -5.51 -14.59
CA ARG A 332 2.87 -5.01 -13.25
C ARG A 332 4.12 -4.14 -13.33
N THR A 333 5.09 -4.56 -14.14
CA THR A 333 6.33 -3.82 -14.39
C THR A 333 6.01 -2.53 -15.16
N PHE A 334 5.20 -2.61 -16.21
CA PHE A 334 4.82 -1.45 -17.02
C PHE A 334 3.79 -0.49 -16.39
N SER A 335 3.09 -0.83 -15.30
CA SER A 335 2.14 0.09 -14.63
C SER A 335 2.72 0.77 -13.40
N THR A 336 3.71 0.15 -12.74
CA THR A 336 4.43 0.73 -11.61
C THR A 336 5.56 1.66 -12.05
N ILE A 337 6.16 1.40 -13.21
CA ILE A 337 7.30 2.16 -13.74
C ILE A 337 6.90 3.54 -14.33
N PRO A 338 5.80 3.74 -15.11
CA PRO A 338 5.55 5.02 -15.75
C PRO A 338 5.10 6.09 -14.78
N PHE A 339 4.27 5.75 -13.77
CA PHE A 339 3.86 6.72 -12.75
C PHE A 339 5.04 7.13 -11.89
N GLY A 340 5.91 6.17 -11.55
CA GLY A 340 7.11 6.46 -10.81
C GLY A 340 8.08 7.36 -11.59
N TYR A 341 8.25 7.05 -12.88
CA TYR A 341 9.10 7.79 -13.79
C TYR A 341 8.55 9.19 -14.11
N LEU A 342 7.23 9.36 -14.27
CA LEU A 342 6.59 10.68 -14.49
C LEU A 342 6.75 11.60 -13.26
N ILE A 343 6.65 11.06 -12.04
CA ILE A 343 6.85 11.85 -10.83
C ILE A 343 8.33 12.20 -10.66
N LEU A 344 9.23 11.25 -10.89
CA LEU A 344 10.67 11.51 -10.90
C LEU A 344 11.06 12.52 -11.97
N LEU A 345 10.42 12.49 -13.16
CA LEU A 345 10.58 13.49 -14.21
C LEU A 345 10.01 14.85 -13.80
N SER A 346 8.86 14.90 -13.14
CA SER A 346 8.28 16.16 -12.63
C SER A 346 9.10 16.77 -11.49
N ALA A 347 9.70 15.93 -10.64
CA ALA A 347 10.66 16.34 -9.63
C ALA A 347 11.98 16.79 -10.28
N SER A 348 12.44 16.08 -11.31
CA SER A 348 13.64 16.44 -12.09
C SER A 348 13.47 17.76 -12.84
N CYS A 349 12.26 18.08 -13.29
CA CYS A 349 11.94 19.34 -13.97
C CYS A 349 11.96 20.55 -13.01
N LYS A 350 11.76 20.33 -11.70
CA LYS A 350 11.96 21.34 -10.65
C LYS A 350 13.40 21.38 -10.10
N LEU A 351 14.15 20.30 -10.25
CA LEU A 351 15.55 20.14 -9.80
C LEU A 351 16.58 20.56 -10.85
N GLY A 352 16.20 21.43 -11.79
CA GLY A 352 17.13 22.02 -12.76
C GLY A 352 18.15 22.92 -12.07
N ASP A 353 19.18 22.32 -11.45
CA ASP A 353 20.57 22.80 -11.49
C ASP A 353 21.62 21.97 -10.73
N THR A 354 21.34 20.75 -10.25
CA THR A 354 22.40 19.94 -9.60
C THR A 354 22.60 18.57 -10.26
N GLY A 355 23.84 18.30 -10.68
CA GLY A 355 24.31 17.12 -11.43
C GLY A 355 24.15 15.75 -10.76
N THR A 356 23.27 15.63 -9.76
CA THR A 356 22.86 14.43 -9.05
C THR A 356 21.91 13.56 -9.92
N VAL A 357 21.23 14.19 -10.88
CA VAL A 357 20.21 13.57 -11.77
C VAL A 357 20.79 12.50 -12.70
N ASN A 358 22.05 12.66 -13.14
CA ASN A 358 22.67 11.68 -14.03
C ASN A 358 22.97 10.35 -13.32
N GLY A 359 23.28 10.35 -12.02
CA GLY A 359 23.60 9.12 -11.29
C GLY A 359 22.41 8.18 -11.07
N VAL A 360 21.24 8.75 -10.78
CA VAL A 360 20.01 7.98 -10.52
C VAL A 360 19.41 7.45 -11.83
N SER A 361 19.44 8.25 -12.91
CA SER A 361 18.97 7.83 -14.23
C SER A 361 19.82 6.68 -14.80
N TYR A 362 21.14 6.74 -14.65
CA TYR A 362 22.05 5.65 -15.06
C TYR A 362 21.92 4.37 -14.21
N GLY A 363 21.61 4.49 -12.92
CA GLY A 363 21.38 3.34 -12.02
C GLY A 363 20.11 2.55 -12.37
N VAL A 364 19.05 3.25 -12.79
CA VAL A 364 17.79 2.64 -13.24
C VAL A 364 17.95 2.00 -14.63
N GLN A 365 18.68 2.64 -15.55
CA GLN A 365 18.95 2.08 -16.89
C GLN A 365 19.71 0.74 -16.86
N ASN A 366 20.64 0.55 -15.92
CA ASN A 366 21.36 -0.72 -15.77
C ASN A 366 20.52 -1.81 -15.09
N SER A 367 19.50 -1.45 -14.30
CA SER A 367 18.55 -2.42 -13.74
C SER A 367 17.60 -3.00 -14.80
N CYS A 368 17.38 -2.28 -15.91
CA CYS A 368 16.59 -2.77 -17.05
C CYS A 368 17.27 -3.87 -17.89
N LYS A 369 18.58 -4.11 -17.73
CA LYS A 369 19.31 -5.09 -18.57
C LYS A 369 19.42 -6.51 -18.01
N LEU A 370 19.05 -6.75 -16.76
CA LEU A 370 19.07 -8.10 -16.16
C LEU A 370 17.68 -8.51 -15.69
N GLY A 371 16.80 -8.68 -16.66
CA GLY A 371 15.52 -9.37 -16.49
C GLY A 371 15.71 -10.87 -16.60
N ASP A 372 16.34 -11.49 -15.61
CA ASP A 372 16.25 -12.93 -15.37
C ASP A 372 16.72 -13.21 -13.94
N THR A 373 15.96 -14.03 -13.20
CA THR A 373 16.13 -14.45 -11.81
C THR A 373 15.45 -13.61 -10.70
N GLY A 374 14.34 -14.16 -10.19
CA GLY A 374 13.96 -14.19 -8.76
C GLY A 374 13.81 -12.87 -7.99
N THR A 375 12.63 -12.64 -7.41
CA THR A 375 12.26 -11.48 -6.60
C THR A 375 13.15 -11.22 -5.36
N VAL A 376 13.95 -12.21 -4.94
CA VAL A 376 14.97 -12.09 -3.87
C VAL A 376 16.18 -11.26 -4.32
N ASN A 377 16.53 -11.31 -5.62
CA ASN A 377 17.68 -10.61 -6.16
C ASN A 377 17.43 -9.10 -6.28
N GLY A 378 16.20 -8.64 -6.53
CA GLY A 378 15.87 -7.21 -6.64
C GLY A 378 16.19 -6.41 -5.36
N VAL A 379 16.01 -7.01 -4.19
CA VAL A 379 16.38 -6.39 -2.90
C VAL A 379 17.89 -6.33 -2.72
N SER A 380 18.62 -7.38 -3.11
CA SER A 380 20.09 -7.42 -3.11
C SER A 380 20.71 -6.41 -4.09
N TYR A 381 20.11 -6.22 -5.27
CA TYR A 381 20.54 -5.24 -6.26
C TYR A 381 20.19 -3.81 -5.87
N GLY A 382 19.03 -3.58 -5.24
CA GLY A 382 18.70 -2.30 -4.60
C GLY A 382 19.69 -1.95 -3.48
N LEU A 383 20.07 -2.94 -2.66
CA LEU A 383 21.08 -2.80 -1.60
C LEU A 383 22.45 -2.44 -2.18
N LYS A 384 22.91 -3.13 -3.23
CA LYS A 384 24.18 -2.83 -3.92
C LYS A 384 24.16 -1.46 -4.58
N THR A 385 23.03 -1.03 -5.14
CA THR A 385 22.89 0.27 -5.80
C THR A 385 22.88 1.42 -4.80
N VAL A 386 22.14 1.28 -3.70
CA VAL A 386 22.12 2.27 -2.60
C VAL A 386 23.48 2.33 -1.91
N VAL A 387 24.13 1.19 -1.63
CA VAL A 387 25.49 1.16 -1.05
C VAL A 387 26.53 1.76 -2.02
N ARG A 388 26.38 1.56 -3.34
CA ARG A 388 27.26 2.16 -4.35
C ARG A 388 27.04 3.66 -4.50
N LEU A 389 25.81 4.15 -4.43
CA LEU A 389 25.48 5.57 -4.43
C LEU A 389 25.98 6.25 -3.15
N ILE A 390 25.84 5.61 -1.99
CA ILE A 390 26.40 6.09 -0.72
C ILE A 390 27.93 6.13 -0.77
N ARG A 391 28.61 5.11 -1.31
CA ARG A 391 30.08 5.14 -1.51
C ARG A 391 30.54 6.21 -2.49
N LEU A 392 29.78 6.47 -3.56
CA LEU A 392 30.12 7.50 -4.54
C LEU A 392 29.97 8.92 -3.95
N GLU A 393 28.98 9.13 -3.10
CA GLU A 393 28.75 10.43 -2.46
C GLU A 393 29.71 10.68 -1.28
N ILE A 394 30.07 9.64 -0.52
CA ILE A 394 31.16 9.70 0.48
C ILE A 394 32.53 9.88 -0.21
N GLY A 395 32.76 9.23 -1.37
CA GLY A 395 33.99 9.35 -2.13
C GLY A 395 34.23 10.75 -2.74
N LYS A 396 33.16 11.49 -3.04
CA LYS A 396 33.26 12.91 -3.44
C LYS A 396 33.67 13.82 -2.27
N ARG A 397 33.30 13.49 -1.02
CA ARG A 397 33.68 14.24 0.19
C ARG A 397 35.15 14.05 0.61
N GLN A 398 35.84 13.02 0.12
CA GLN A 398 37.26 12.77 0.41
C GLN A 398 38.25 13.35 -0.60
N ARG A 399 37.82 14.14 -1.58
CA ARG A 399 38.74 15.00 -2.36
C ARG A 399 38.73 16.41 -1.76
N PRO A 400 39.65 16.74 -0.83
CA PRO A 400 39.81 18.13 -0.43
C PRO A 400 40.26 18.96 -1.63
N ASN A 401 39.58 20.08 -1.85
CA ASN A 401 39.91 21.14 -2.82
C ASN A 401 41.21 21.90 -2.45
N SER A 402 42.22 21.25 -1.85
CA SER A 402 43.45 21.88 -1.37
C SER A 402 44.69 21.59 -2.22
N MET A 403 44.53 21.17 -3.49
CA MET A 403 45.67 20.84 -4.35
C MET A 403 45.64 21.58 -5.69
N ARG A 404 45.36 22.89 -5.64
CA ARG A 404 45.59 23.83 -6.78
C ARG A 404 46.45 25.06 -6.45
N ASN A 405 46.86 25.27 -5.19
CA ASN A 405 47.68 26.42 -4.79
C ASN A 405 49.00 26.01 -4.11
N PHE A 406 49.72 25.03 -4.65
CA PHE A 406 51.07 24.68 -4.17
C PHE A 406 51.98 24.18 -5.29
N ILE A 407 52.04 24.91 -6.41
CA ILE A 407 53.16 24.87 -7.37
C ILE A 407 53.48 26.32 -7.75
N ALA A 408 54.06 27.04 -6.80
CA ALA A 408 54.82 28.25 -7.04
C ALA A 408 55.79 28.43 -5.86
N LEU A 409 57.07 28.63 -6.16
CA LEU A 409 58.21 28.94 -5.28
C LEU A 409 59.09 27.78 -4.79
N ASN A 410 60.07 27.50 -5.66
CA ASN A 410 61.52 27.59 -5.40
C ASN A 410 62.30 26.25 -5.29
N PRO A 411 63.21 25.97 -6.26
CA PRO A 411 64.08 24.80 -6.27
C PRO A 411 65.43 25.08 -5.63
N ARG A 412 65.80 24.41 -4.52
CA ARG A 412 67.22 24.18 -4.15
C ARG A 412 67.37 22.85 -3.38
N LEU A 413 67.99 21.91 -4.09
CA LEU A 413 68.68 20.70 -3.63
C LEU A 413 69.84 21.06 -2.67
N PRO A 414 70.38 20.12 -1.88
CA PRO A 414 71.23 19.05 -2.41
C PRO A 414 70.56 17.69 -2.59
#